data_AF-A0A9P5SUK7-F1
#
_entry.id   AF-A0A9P5SUK7-F1
#
_cell.length_a   1.000
_cell.length_b   1.000
_cell.length_c   1.000
_cell.angle_alpha   90.00
_cell.angle_beta   90.00
_cell.angle_gamma   90.00
#
_symmetry.space_group_name_H-M   'P 1'
#
loop_
_entity.id
_entity.type
_entity.pdbx_description
1 polymer ?
#
loop_
_entity_poly.entity_id
_entity_poly.type
_entity_poly.pdbx_seq_one_letter_code
_entity_poly.pdbx_strand_id
1 'polypeptide(L)'
;IVEQELCKLVQKPNSVIYVDGDRPAEKEPAHTKRDRNKLDALTKARSSLQRFESRLNDGHAISKQHHVDIKKHLSIGFHWDNESKAALISFLRDQDWIVRECPFEADLQIAKDCTPGDMILSRDSDLAIYQSTSRMFRLVSSRRVLLYDFDDICSVMGISRNQLTALGIISSNDYSKNVKTLGTATNFGIVKSLGGNDPKALVQEYLAHPTVCSENNDPNKFQVPERVFLELTQTPASPKAHDSDQAQTTAPPPQAHHDQAQTTTPSPQAHHDQAQTTAPPPEAHHDQAQTTAPPPEAHHDQAQTTAPEPIQADELVQIPPSPPPQGENPPSYASLLALYRLLCEKQREINEAKDNERKLKKS
;
A
#
# COMPACT_ATOMS: atom_id res chain seq x y z
N ILE A 1 7.32 -21.37 -18.46
CA ILE A 1 6.90 -21.34 -17.03
C ILE A 1 5.58 -20.59 -16.85
N VAL A 2 5.51 -19.27 -17.14
CA VAL A 2 4.27 -18.48 -16.91
C VAL A 2 3.04 -19.09 -17.59
N GLU A 3 3.12 -19.37 -18.89
CA GLU A 3 2.02 -20.02 -19.62
C GLU A 3 1.62 -21.38 -19.04
N GLN A 4 2.61 -22.20 -18.67
CA GLN A 4 2.35 -23.52 -18.09
C GLN A 4 1.60 -23.41 -16.75
N GLU A 5 1.90 -22.38 -15.94
CA GLU A 5 1.16 -22.13 -14.71
C GLU A 5 -0.26 -21.61 -15.00
N LEU A 6 -0.44 -20.74 -15.99
CA LEU A 6 -1.76 -20.25 -16.40
C LEU A 6 -2.67 -21.38 -16.90
N CYS A 7 -2.15 -22.28 -17.73
CA CYS A 7 -2.90 -23.43 -18.26
C CYS A 7 -3.31 -24.45 -17.18
N LYS A 8 -2.69 -24.43 -16.00
CA LYS A 8 -3.14 -25.24 -14.85
C LYS A 8 -4.36 -24.63 -14.16
N LEU A 9 -4.60 -23.34 -14.35
CA LEU A 9 -5.63 -22.58 -13.64
C LEU A 9 -6.87 -22.35 -14.49
N VAL A 10 -6.68 -22.02 -15.77
CA VAL A 10 -7.76 -21.59 -16.65
C VAL A 10 -7.58 -22.11 -18.09
N GLN A 11 -8.66 -22.05 -18.88
CA GLN A 11 -8.65 -22.41 -20.30
C GLN A 11 -8.59 -21.16 -21.17
N LYS A 12 -7.59 -21.09 -22.07
CA LYS A 12 -7.33 -19.95 -22.96
C LYS A 12 -8.56 -19.32 -23.63
N PRO A 13 -9.45 -20.07 -24.33
CA PRO A 13 -10.53 -19.44 -25.12
C PRO A 13 -11.55 -18.67 -24.28
N ASN A 14 -11.63 -18.96 -22.98
CA ASN A 14 -12.60 -18.36 -22.05
C ASN A 14 -11.89 -17.50 -20.99
N SER A 15 -10.70 -16.98 -21.29
CA SER A 15 -9.88 -16.27 -20.31
C SER A 15 -9.26 -15.02 -20.91
N VAL A 16 -9.38 -13.92 -20.17
CA VAL A 16 -8.74 -12.65 -20.49
C VAL A 16 -7.72 -12.34 -19.39
N ILE A 17 -6.49 -12.04 -19.78
CA ILE A 17 -5.42 -11.64 -18.87
C ILE A 17 -5.37 -10.12 -18.87
N TYR A 18 -5.55 -9.52 -17.70
CA TYR A 18 -5.42 -8.07 -17.50
C TYR A 18 -4.03 -7.76 -16.95
N VAL A 19 -3.36 -6.79 -17.57
CA VAL A 19 -2.02 -6.34 -17.17
C VAL A 19 -2.10 -4.86 -16.79
N ASP A 20 -1.59 -4.52 -15.60
CA ASP A 20 -1.50 -3.14 -15.11
C ASP A 20 -0.68 -2.26 -16.07
N GLY A 21 -1.21 -1.08 -16.38
CA GLY A 21 -0.55 -0.01 -17.13
C GLY A 21 0.21 0.95 -16.23
N ASP A 22 -0.03 2.24 -16.49
CA ASP A 22 0.65 3.35 -15.82
C ASP A 22 0.15 3.56 -14.39
N ARG A 23 0.97 4.23 -13.58
CA ARG A 23 0.63 4.52 -12.18
C ARG A 23 -0.43 5.62 -12.12
N PRO A 24 -1.59 5.38 -11.47
CA PRO A 24 -2.59 6.43 -11.30
C PRO A 24 -2.18 7.41 -10.19
N ALA A 25 -2.61 8.66 -10.32
CA ALA A 25 -2.35 9.71 -9.32
C ALA A 25 -2.91 9.32 -7.94
N GLU A 26 -4.05 8.63 -7.92
CA GLU A 26 -4.77 8.23 -6.71
C GLU A 26 -3.99 7.24 -5.81
N LYS A 27 -3.01 6.51 -6.37
CA LYS A 27 -2.15 5.54 -5.65
C LYS A 27 -0.74 6.05 -5.38
N GLU A 28 -0.41 7.31 -5.67
CA GLU A 28 0.95 7.85 -5.46
C GLU A 28 1.54 7.59 -4.06
N PRO A 29 0.79 7.74 -2.95
CA PRO A 29 1.31 7.41 -1.62
C PRO A 29 1.68 5.92 -1.47
N ALA A 30 0.87 5.02 -2.04
CA ALA A 30 1.12 3.59 -2.01
C ALA A 30 2.33 3.23 -2.87
N HIS A 31 2.45 3.81 -4.08
CA HIS A 31 3.59 3.62 -4.96
C HIS A 31 4.90 4.12 -4.34
N THR A 32 4.90 5.32 -3.76
CA THR A 32 6.07 5.89 -3.09
C THR A 32 6.55 5.00 -1.93
N LYS A 33 5.63 4.45 -1.15
CA LYS A 33 5.97 3.48 -0.09
C LYS A 33 6.55 2.18 -0.66
N ARG A 34 5.95 1.64 -1.72
CA ARG A 34 6.43 0.41 -2.40
C ARG A 34 7.82 0.62 -2.99
N ASP A 35 8.09 1.75 -3.63
CA ASP A 35 9.40 2.09 -4.20
C ASP A 35 10.48 2.23 -3.11
N ARG A 36 10.15 2.87 -1.99
CA ARG A 36 11.08 2.97 -0.84
C ARG A 36 11.42 1.59 -0.29
N ASN A 37 10.41 0.74 -0.08
CA ASN A 37 10.62 -0.62 0.42
C ASN A 37 11.46 -1.46 -0.54
N LYS A 38 11.23 -1.30 -1.84
CA LYS A 38 12.01 -1.96 -2.90
C LYS A 38 13.47 -1.51 -2.84
N LEU A 39 13.73 -0.21 -2.76
CA LEU A 39 15.08 0.33 -2.70
C LEU A 39 15.82 -0.16 -1.44
N ASP A 40 15.18 -0.10 -0.28
CA ASP A 40 15.72 -0.63 0.98
C ASP A 40 16.05 -2.14 0.87
N ALA A 41 15.17 -2.93 0.25
CA ALA A 41 15.41 -4.35 0.02
C ALA A 41 16.60 -4.59 -0.92
N LEU A 42 16.74 -3.83 -2.01
CA LEU A 42 17.86 -3.97 -2.95
C LEU A 42 19.18 -3.55 -2.31
N THR A 43 19.18 -2.51 -1.46
CA THR A 43 20.35 -2.14 -0.65
C THR A 43 20.76 -3.28 0.29
N LYS A 44 19.80 -3.88 1.00
CA LYS A 44 20.05 -5.04 1.88
C LYS A 44 20.55 -6.27 1.12
N ALA A 45 20.03 -6.51 -0.08
CA ALA A 45 20.52 -7.57 -0.97
C ALA A 45 21.99 -7.31 -1.38
N ARG A 46 22.33 -6.07 -1.75
CA ARG A 46 23.71 -5.69 -2.08
C ARG A 46 24.66 -5.92 -0.90
N SER A 47 24.33 -5.44 0.30
CA SER A 47 25.18 -5.67 1.49
C SER A 47 25.33 -7.16 1.81
N SER A 48 24.27 -7.94 1.64
CA SER A 48 24.31 -9.40 1.84
C SER A 48 25.21 -10.08 0.81
N LEU A 49 25.20 -9.62 -0.44
CA LEU A 49 26.07 -10.13 -1.51
C LEU A 49 27.54 -9.76 -1.29
N GLN A 50 27.84 -8.52 -0.86
CA GLN A 50 29.19 -8.11 -0.51
C GLN A 50 29.77 -8.96 0.63
N ARG A 51 28.96 -9.24 1.67
CA ARG A 51 29.35 -10.15 2.75
C ARG A 51 29.56 -11.58 2.24
N PHE A 52 28.69 -12.06 1.35
CA PHE A 52 28.83 -13.38 0.73
C PHE A 52 30.16 -13.49 -0.03
N GLU A 53 30.48 -12.49 -0.85
CA GLU A 53 31.70 -12.43 -1.65
C GLU A 53 32.96 -12.36 -0.79
N SER A 54 33.01 -11.47 0.22
CA SER A 54 34.15 -11.40 1.15
C SER A 54 34.38 -12.76 1.80
N ARG A 55 33.34 -13.42 2.33
CA ARG A 55 33.49 -14.74 2.94
C ARG A 55 34.01 -15.80 1.99
N LEU A 56 33.58 -15.77 0.72
CA LEU A 56 34.13 -16.67 -0.29
C LEU A 56 35.63 -16.43 -0.51
N ASN A 57 36.01 -15.16 -0.64
CA ASN A 57 37.41 -14.78 -0.88
C ASN A 57 38.30 -15.12 0.32
N ASP A 58 37.78 -14.99 1.53
CA ASP A 58 38.47 -15.33 2.78
C ASP A 58 38.47 -16.85 3.08
N GLY A 59 37.89 -17.66 2.17
CA GLY A 59 37.82 -19.12 2.31
C GLY A 59 36.86 -19.61 3.40
N HIS A 60 36.07 -18.71 3.98
CA HIS A 60 35.09 -19.02 5.01
C HIS A 60 33.91 -19.81 4.45
N ALA A 61 33.30 -20.66 5.28
CA ALA A 61 32.11 -21.39 4.91
C ALA A 61 30.91 -20.44 4.71
N ILE A 62 30.16 -20.67 3.64
CA ILE A 62 28.86 -20.04 3.39
C ILE A 62 27.75 -20.92 3.94
N SER A 63 26.95 -20.35 4.85
CA SER A 63 25.78 -21.03 5.42
C SER A 63 24.53 -20.88 4.53
N LYS A 64 23.57 -21.79 4.73
CA LYS A 64 22.23 -21.72 4.09
C LYS A 64 21.54 -20.38 4.32
N GLN A 65 21.74 -19.77 5.50
CA GLN A 65 21.10 -18.52 5.88
C GLN A 65 21.49 -17.36 4.94
N HIS A 66 22.76 -17.30 4.50
CA HIS A 66 23.19 -16.27 3.55
C HIS A 66 22.38 -16.32 2.24
N HIS A 67 22.10 -17.52 1.73
CA HIS A 67 21.27 -17.67 0.54
C HIS A 67 19.81 -17.28 0.80
N VAL A 68 19.27 -17.63 1.97
CA VAL A 68 17.90 -17.27 2.35
C VAL A 68 17.74 -15.76 2.42
N ASP A 69 18.67 -15.06 3.07
CA ASP A 69 18.62 -13.60 3.24
C ASP A 69 18.72 -12.89 1.90
N ILE A 70 19.67 -13.29 1.03
CA ILE A 70 19.82 -12.71 -0.31
C ILE A 70 18.55 -12.94 -1.14
N LYS A 71 18.04 -14.18 -1.19
CA LYS A 71 16.83 -14.51 -1.96
C LYS A 71 15.62 -13.74 -1.45
N LYS A 72 15.46 -13.60 -0.13
CA LYS A 72 14.39 -12.82 0.50
C LYS A 72 14.43 -11.37 0.02
N HIS A 73 15.59 -10.72 0.10
CA HIS A 73 15.73 -9.32 -0.29
C HIS A 73 15.58 -9.11 -1.80
N LEU A 74 16.14 -9.99 -2.62
CA LEU A 74 15.92 -9.97 -4.07
C LEU A 74 14.44 -10.16 -4.41
N SER A 75 13.73 -11.08 -3.73
CA SER A 75 12.30 -11.30 -3.96
C SER A 75 11.45 -10.09 -3.61
N ILE A 76 11.80 -9.33 -2.56
CA ILE A 76 11.10 -8.09 -2.20
C ILE A 76 11.44 -6.97 -3.19
N GLY A 77 12.68 -6.92 -3.67
CA GLY A 77 13.14 -5.92 -4.62
C GLY A 77 12.68 -6.15 -6.08
N PHE A 78 12.13 -7.32 -6.38
CA PHE A 78 11.62 -7.66 -7.70
C PHE A 78 10.40 -6.83 -8.07
N HIS A 79 10.37 -6.34 -9.30
CA HIS A 79 9.20 -5.74 -9.91
C HIS A 79 9.23 -6.00 -11.42
N TRP A 80 8.06 -5.99 -12.05
CA TRP A 80 7.97 -5.94 -13.50
C TRP A 80 8.16 -4.49 -13.95
N ASP A 81 9.22 -4.23 -14.72
CA ASP A 81 9.38 -2.99 -15.48
C ASP A 81 8.54 -3.03 -16.77
N ASN A 82 8.39 -1.87 -17.42
CA ASN A 82 7.53 -1.73 -18.60
C ASN A 82 8.03 -2.56 -19.79
N GLU A 83 9.34 -2.72 -19.95
CA GLU A 83 9.93 -3.54 -21.01
C GLU A 83 9.61 -5.03 -20.79
N SER A 84 9.79 -5.53 -19.56
CA SER A 84 9.47 -6.89 -19.17
C SER A 84 7.97 -7.18 -19.26
N LYS A 85 7.12 -6.20 -18.91
CA LYS A 85 5.66 -6.29 -19.11
C LYS A 85 5.33 -6.41 -20.60
N ALA A 86 5.90 -5.54 -21.44
CA ALA A 86 5.67 -5.57 -22.88
C ALA A 86 6.12 -6.89 -23.52
N ALA A 87 7.29 -7.40 -23.12
CA ALA A 87 7.79 -8.70 -23.55
C ALA A 87 6.86 -9.85 -23.14
N LEU A 88 6.34 -9.82 -21.90
CA LEU A 88 5.37 -10.80 -21.42
C LEU A 88 4.05 -10.74 -22.21
N ILE A 89 3.53 -9.53 -22.47
CA ILE A 89 2.31 -9.32 -23.25
C ILE A 89 2.47 -9.89 -24.67
N SER A 90 3.58 -9.56 -25.35
CA SER A 90 3.88 -10.10 -26.68
C SER A 90 3.92 -11.62 -26.66
N PHE A 91 4.68 -12.19 -25.71
CA PHE A 91 4.77 -13.64 -25.56
C PHE A 91 3.40 -14.30 -25.34
N LEU A 92 2.55 -13.74 -24.48
CA LEU A 92 1.23 -14.31 -24.21
C LEU A 92 0.31 -14.24 -25.44
N ARG A 93 0.34 -13.14 -26.20
CA ARG A 93 -0.41 -13.02 -27.45
C ARG A 93 0.07 -14.01 -28.51
N ASP A 94 1.38 -14.25 -28.61
CA ASP A 94 1.96 -15.26 -29.50
C ASP A 94 1.54 -16.69 -29.09
N GLN A 95 1.12 -16.89 -27.84
CA GLN A 95 0.54 -18.13 -27.34
C GLN A 95 -1.00 -18.14 -27.37
N ASP A 96 -1.63 -17.30 -28.19
CA ASP A 96 -3.08 -17.19 -28.38
C ASP A 96 -3.88 -16.81 -27.12
N TRP A 97 -3.26 -16.13 -26.16
CA TRP A 97 -4.01 -15.55 -25.04
C TRP A 97 -4.65 -14.22 -25.42
N ILE A 98 -5.87 -13.99 -24.92
CA ILE A 98 -6.49 -12.67 -24.96
C ILE A 98 -5.88 -11.83 -23.82
N VAL A 99 -5.08 -10.81 -24.17
CA VAL A 99 -4.40 -9.94 -23.20
C VAL A 99 -4.91 -8.50 -23.31
N ARG A 100 -5.44 -7.99 -22.20
CA ARG A 100 -5.89 -6.60 -22.00
C ARG A 100 -4.78 -5.77 -21.37
N GLU A 101 -4.32 -4.76 -22.10
CA GLU A 101 -3.45 -3.72 -21.54
C GLU A 101 -4.34 -2.66 -20.90
N CYS A 102 -4.22 -2.49 -19.59
CA CYS A 102 -5.04 -1.53 -18.85
C CYS A 102 -4.38 -0.15 -18.93
N PRO A 103 -5.13 0.95 -19.01
CA PRO A 103 -4.53 2.29 -18.94
C PRO A 103 -3.79 2.52 -17.62
N PHE A 104 -4.40 2.05 -16.53
CA PHE A 104 -3.88 2.16 -15.16
C PHE A 104 -3.98 0.80 -14.46
N GLU A 105 -4.69 0.69 -13.34
CA GLU A 105 -4.78 -0.56 -12.59
C GLU A 105 -5.73 -1.56 -13.27
N ALA A 106 -5.35 -2.84 -13.24
CA ALA A 106 -6.11 -3.92 -13.84
C ALA A 106 -7.44 -4.19 -13.11
N ASP A 107 -7.50 -3.96 -11.80
CA ASP A 107 -8.71 -4.14 -10.99
C ASP A 107 -9.87 -3.26 -11.49
N LEU A 108 -9.57 -1.99 -11.83
CA LEU A 108 -10.53 -1.03 -12.37
C LEU A 108 -11.04 -1.47 -13.74
N GLN A 109 -10.14 -1.93 -14.62
CA GLN A 109 -10.54 -2.38 -15.96
C GLN A 109 -11.32 -3.70 -15.90
N ILE A 110 -10.94 -4.62 -15.00
CA ILE A 110 -11.72 -5.82 -14.70
C ILE A 110 -13.12 -5.42 -14.25
N ALA A 111 -13.25 -4.47 -13.32
CA ALA A 111 -14.56 -4.00 -12.85
C ALA A 111 -15.42 -3.40 -13.98
N LYS A 112 -14.82 -2.71 -14.96
CA LYS A 112 -15.54 -2.18 -16.13
C LYS A 112 -16.02 -3.26 -17.09
N ASP A 113 -15.19 -4.27 -17.31
CA ASP A 113 -15.44 -5.32 -18.30
C ASP A 113 -16.28 -6.48 -17.73
N CYS A 114 -16.33 -6.62 -16.40
CA CYS A 114 -16.99 -7.74 -15.74
C CYS A 114 -18.50 -7.71 -15.95
N THR A 115 -19.04 -8.86 -16.35
CA THR A 115 -20.46 -9.10 -16.56
C THR A 115 -20.99 -10.14 -15.56
N PRO A 116 -22.31 -10.17 -15.30
CA PRO A 116 -22.89 -11.16 -14.39
C PRO A 116 -22.55 -12.60 -14.82
N GLY A 117 -21.92 -13.35 -13.93
CA GLY A 117 -21.49 -14.73 -14.16
C GLY A 117 -19.99 -14.90 -14.41
N ASP A 118 -19.27 -13.81 -14.68
CA ASP A 118 -17.81 -13.85 -14.79
C ASP A 118 -17.14 -14.22 -13.47
N MET A 119 -15.95 -14.79 -13.57
CA MET A 119 -15.15 -15.25 -12.44
C MET A 119 -13.79 -14.58 -12.46
N ILE A 120 -13.44 -13.92 -11.36
CA ILE A 120 -12.20 -13.14 -11.28
C ILE A 120 -11.13 -13.95 -10.53
N LEU A 121 -10.00 -14.23 -11.16
CA LEU A 121 -8.86 -14.87 -10.50
C LEU A 121 -7.89 -13.79 -10.01
N SER A 122 -7.94 -13.47 -8.71
CA SER A 122 -7.07 -12.46 -8.11
C SER A 122 -6.81 -12.73 -6.63
N ARG A 123 -5.75 -12.12 -6.10
CA ARG A 123 -5.48 -12.06 -4.65
C ARG A 123 -5.87 -10.72 -4.04
N ASP A 124 -6.26 -9.76 -4.87
CA ASP A 124 -6.62 -8.42 -4.43
C ASP A 124 -8.05 -8.39 -3.90
N SER A 125 -8.20 -8.02 -2.63
CA SER A 125 -9.51 -7.91 -1.98
C SER A 125 -10.29 -6.67 -2.42
N ASP A 126 -9.63 -5.66 -2.98
CA ASP A 126 -10.29 -4.42 -3.42
C ASP A 126 -11.29 -4.70 -4.55
N LEU A 127 -11.12 -5.83 -5.25
CA LEU A 127 -12.09 -6.33 -6.22
C LEU A 127 -13.49 -6.55 -5.63
N ALA A 128 -13.64 -6.81 -4.32
CA ALA A 128 -14.94 -6.96 -3.68
C ALA A 128 -15.71 -5.63 -3.52
N ILE A 129 -15.01 -4.51 -3.65
CA ILE A 129 -15.58 -3.17 -3.43
C ILE A 129 -16.40 -2.74 -4.65
N TYR A 130 -15.96 -3.09 -5.85
CA TYR A 130 -16.67 -2.78 -7.10
C TYR A 130 -18.02 -3.51 -7.16
N GLN A 131 -19.08 -2.80 -7.53
CA GLN A 131 -20.45 -3.36 -7.61
C GLN A 131 -20.61 -4.38 -8.75
N SER A 132 -19.87 -4.23 -9.83
CA SER A 132 -19.94 -5.10 -11.01
C SER A 132 -19.32 -6.48 -10.80
N THR A 133 -18.52 -6.65 -9.74
CA THR A 133 -17.88 -7.92 -9.43
C THR A 133 -18.77 -8.72 -8.46
N SER A 134 -18.90 -10.01 -8.73
CA SER A 134 -19.71 -10.92 -7.89
C SER A 134 -18.92 -12.10 -7.34
N ARG A 135 -17.95 -12.63 -8.09
CA ARG A 135 -17.22 -13.85 -7.72
C ARG A 135 -15.72 -13.71 -7.92
N MET A 136 -14.97 -14.04 -6.87
CA MET A 136 -13.51 -14.04 -6.88
C MET A 136 -12.93 -15.38 -6.43
N PHE A 137 -12.00 -15.89 -7.24
CA PHE A 137 -11.15 -17.03 -6.95
C PHE A 137 -9.81 -16.51 -6.46
N ARG A 138 -9.48 -16.78 -5.19
CA ARG A 138 -8.20 -16.43 -4.60
C ARG A 138 -7.28 -17.63 -4.55
N LEU A 139 -6.20 -17.58 -5.32
CA LEU A 139 -5.16 -18.60 -5.27
C LEU A 139 -4.38 -18.48 -3.95
N VAL A 140 -4.45 -19.53 -3.12
CA VAL A 140 -3.73 -19.62 -1.84
C VAL A 140 -2.44 -20.43 -2.01
N SER A 141 -2.47 -21.45 -2.87
CA SER A 141 -1.31 -22.22 -3.29
C SER A 141 -1.53 -22.76 -4.69
N SER A 142 -0.53 -23.38 -5.30
CA SER A 142 -0.63 -23.99 -6.65
C SER A 142 -1.73 -25.05 -6.80
N ARG A 143 -2.35 -25.50 -5.69
CA ARG A 143 -3.42 -26.51 -5.69
C ARG A 143 -4.65 -26.11 -4.88
N ARG A 144 -4.67 -24.92 -4.27
CA ARG A 144 -5.76 -24.49 -3.40
C ARG A 144 -6.25 -23.11 -3.80
N VAL A 145 -7.54 -23.04 -4.09
CA VAL A 145 -8.26 -21.82 -4.41
C VAL A 145 -9.39 -21.64 -3.41
N LEU A 146 -9.60 -20.40 -2.95
CA LEU A 146 -10.78 -20.02 -2.18
C LEU A 146 -11.74 -19.29 -3.10
N LEU A 147 -13.01 -19.70 -3.07
CA LEU A 147 -14.10 -19.04 -3.77
C LEU A 147 -14.78 -18.06 -2.80
N TYR A 148 -14.87 -16.81 -3.23
CA TYR A 148 -15.65 -15.77 -2.58
C TYR A 148 -16.79 -15.39 -3.52
N ASP A 149 -18.02 -15.71 -3.12
CA ASP A 149 -19.23 -15.14 -3.72
C ASP A 149 -19.68 -13.98 -2.84
N PHE A 150 -19.66 -12.76 -3.38
CA PHE A 150 -19.86 -11.55 -2.59
C PHE A 150 -21.31 -11.40 -2.11
N ASP A 151 -22.28 -11.99 -2.81
CA ASP A 151 -23.68 -11.97 -2.39
C ASP A 151 -23.91 -12.94 -1.24
N ASP A 152 -23.28 -14.13 -1.28
CA ASP A 152 -23.28 -15.08 -0.17
C ASP A 152 -22.61 -14.47 1.08
N ILE A 153 -21.47 -13.79 0.90
CA ILE A 153 -20.76 -13.11 1.98
C ILE A 153 -21.63 -12.02 2.60
N CYS A 154 -22.25 -11.17 1.76
CA CYS A 154 -23.19 -10.15 2.21
C CYS A 154 -24.35 -10.75 3.00
N SER A 155 -24.93 -11.85 2.50
CA SER A 155 -26.03 -12.58 3.16
C SER A 155 -25.63 -13.11 4.53
N VAL A 156 -24.45 -13.74 4.65
CA VAL A 156 -23.93 -14.24 5.93
C VAL A 156 -23.64 -13.09 6.91
N MET A 157 -23.12 -11.98 6.40
CA MET A 157 -22.79 -10.81 7.23
C MET A 157 -24.01 -9.97 7.59
N GLY A 158 -25.14 -10.17 6.91
CA GLY A 158 -26.37 -9.40 7.08
C GLY A 158 -26.19 -7.94 6.66
N ILE A 159 -25.53 -7.72 5.52
CA ILE A 159 -25.37 -6.41 4.88
C ILE A 159 -25.70 -6.51 3.39
N SER A 160 -26.01 -5.39 2.75
CA SER A 160 -26.20 -5.30 1.29
C SER A 160 -24.88 -5.14 0.55
N ARG A 161 -24.88 -5.34 -0.78
CA ARG A 161 -23.74 -5.01 -1.64
C ARG A 161 -23.36 -3.54 -1.54
N ASN A 162 -24.34 -2.63 -1.41
CA ASN A 162 -24.09 -1.20 -1.22
C ASN A 162 -23.32 -0.92 0.08
N GLN A 163 -23.71 -1.58 1.17
CA GLN A 163 -23.02 -1.50 2.45
C GLN A 163 -21.61 -2.11 2.38
N LEU A 164 -21.40 -3.22 1.65
CA LEU A 164 -20.06 -3.78 1.45
C LEU A 164 -19.15 -2.83 0.64
N THR A 165 -19.68 -2.21 -0.42
CA THR A 165 -18.94 -1.19 -1.18
C THR A 165 -18.60 0.02 -0.31
N ALA A 166 -19.57 0.56 0.43
CA ALA A 166 -19.32 1.66 1.37
C ALA A 166 -18.27 1.29 2.42
N LEU A 167 -18.36 0.08 3.00
CA LEU A 167 -17.39 -0.45 3.97
C LEU A 167 -15.97 -0.53 3.38
N GLY A 168 -15.84 -0.93 2.12
CA GLY A 168 -14.55 -0.96 1.41
C GLY A 168 -13.96 0.43 1.17
N ILE A 169 -14.80 1.41 0.86
CA ILE A 169 -14.40 2.82 0.67
C ILE A 169 -13.88 3.44 1.97
N ILE A 170 -14.58 3.24 3.09
CA ILE A 170 -14.25 3.86 4.38
C ILE A 170 -13.15 3.13 5.16
N SER A 171 -12.96 1.84 4.85
CA SER A 171 -11.88 1.02 5.41
C SER A 171 -10.58 1.26 4.63
N SER A 172 -9.45 0.94 5.25
CA SER A 172 -8.15 1.22 4.67
C SER A 172 -8.00 0.41 3.39
N ASN A 173 -7.85 1.12 2.29
CA ASN A 173 -7.67 0.58 0.96
C ASN A 173 -6.42 1.21 0.33
N ASP A 174 -6.11 0.85 -0.90
CA ASP A 174 -4.92 1.39 -1.57
C ASP A 174 -5.00 2.90 -1.86
N TYR A 175 -6.20 3.50 -1.84
CA TYR A 175 -6.45 4.91 -2.18
C TYR A 175 -6.61 5.81 -0.95
N SER A 176 -6.93 5.24 0.21
CA SER A 176 -7.19 6.00 1.42
C SER A 176 -6.98 5.19 2.70
N LYS A 177 -6.58 5.89 3.76
CA LYS A 177 -6.53 5.33 5.12
C LYS A 177 -7.85 5.54 5.83
N ASN A 178 -8.12 4.68 6.83
CA ASN A 178 -9.18 4.86 7.82
C ASN A 178 -9.19 6.27 8.43
N VAL A 179 -10.37 6.66 8.93
CA VAL A 179 -10.45 7.66 10.00
C VAL A 179 -9.61 7.20 11.19
N LYS A 180 -8.88 8.13 11.81
CA LYS A 180 -8.00 7.84 12.95
C LYS A 180 -8.81 7.14 14.05
N THR A 181 -8.19 6.23 14.78
CA THR A 181 -8.78 5.41 15.87
C THR A 181 -9.87 4.41 15.46
N LEU A 182 -10.43 4.51 14.25
CA LEU A 182 -11.45 3.60 13.76
C LEU A 182 -10.86 2.43 12.95
N GLY A 183 -11.32 1.22 13.29
CA GLY A 183 -10.94 -0.03 12.63
C GLY A 183 -12.09 -0.64 11.85
N THR A 184 -11.79 -1.64 11.02
CA THR A 184 -12.77 -2.31 10.13
C THR A 184 -14.00 -2.84 10.87
N ALA A 185 -13.84 -3.38 12.09
CA ALA A 185 -14.96 -3.89 12.89
C ALA A 185 -15.91 -2.78 13.35
N THR A 186 -15.37 -1.64 13.79
CA THR A 186 -16.17 -0.46 14.17
C THR A 186 -16.88 0.10 12.95
N ASN A 187 -16.16 0.25 11.84
CA ASN A 187 -16.71 0.71 10.57
C ASN A 187 -17.86 -0.20 10.10
N PHE A 188 -17.69 -1.52 10.20
CA PHE A 188 -18.73 -2.49 9.89
C PHE A 188 -19.95 -2.32 10.79
N GLY A 189 -19.76 -2.17 12.10
CA GLY A 189 -20.86 -1.98 13.04
C GLY A 189 -21.70 -0.74 12.73
N ILE A 190 -21.04 0.37 12.38
CA ILE A 190 -21.71 1.61 11.96
C ILE A 190 -22.41 1.40 10.63
N VAL A 191 -21.72 0.95 9.57
CA VAL A 191 -22.34 0.78 8.25
C VAL A 191 -23.51 -0.20 8.27
N LYS A 192 -23.43 -1.25 9.08
CA LYS A 192 -24.51 -2.23 9.23
C LYS A 192 -25.78 -1.61 9.85
N SER A 193 -25.65 -0.61 10.72
CA SER A 193 -26.81 0.10 11.29
C SER A 193 -27.40 1.15 10.35
N LEU A 194 -26.67 1.54 9.30
CA LEU A 194 -27.15 2.43 8.25
C LEU A 194 -28.01 1.66 7.24
N GLY A 195 -29.17 2.20 6.86
CA GLY A 195 -30.14 1.53 5.98
C GLY A 195 -30.10 1.95 4.50
N GLY A 196 -29.06 2.67 4.08
CA GLY A 196 -28.95 3.26 2.74
C GLY A 196 -28.84 2.25 1.59
N ASN A 197 -29.43 2.61 0.45
CA ASN A 197 -29.41 1.83 -0.80
C ASN A 197 -28.39 2.35 -1.83
N ASP A 198 -27.60 3.36 -1.47
CA ASP A 198 -26.59 3.96 -2.33
C ASP A 198 -25.26 4.03 -1.56
N PRO A 199 -24.14 3.50 -2.12
CA PRO A 199 -22.86 3.51 -1.43
C PRO A 199 -22.38 4.93 -1.08
N LYS A 200 -22.62 5.91 -1.95
CA LYS A 200 -22.14 7.29 -1.73
C LYS A 200 -22.90 7.94 -0.58
N ALA A 201 -24.22 7.79 -0.54
CA ALA A 201 -25.05 8.22 0.58
C ALA A 201 -24.62 7.56 1.89
N LEU A 202 -24.35 6.25 1.88
CA LEU A 202 -23.85 5.52 3.05
C LEU A 202 -22.51 6.06 3.57
N VAL A 203 -21.58 6.44 2.69
CA VAL A 203 -20.30 7.04 3.10
C VAL A 203 -20.52 8.40 3.76
N GLN A 204 -21.46 9.21 3.26
CA GLN A 204 -21.81 10.51 3.85
C GLN A 204 -22.51 10.35 5.21
N GLU A 205 -23.46 9.42 5.32
CA GLU A 205 -24.10 9.06 6.60
C GLU A 205 -23.07 8.54 7.61
N TYR A 206 -22.10 7.73 7.16
CA TYR A 206 -20.98 7.28 7.99
C TYR A 206 -20.14 8.45 8.51
N LEU A 207 -19.78 9.41 7.65
CA LEU A 207 -19.01 10.59 8.06
C LEU A 207 -19.78 11.50 9.04
N ALA A 208 -21.11 11.53 8.95
CA ALA A 208 -21.99 12.26 9.86
C ALA A 208 -22.26 11.52 11.18
N HIS A 209 -21.88 10.24 11.29
CA HIS A 209 -22.10 9.46 12.51
C HIS A 209 -21.32 10.06 13.69
N PRO A 210 -21.91 10.20 14.90
CA PRO A 210 -21.29 10.90 16.03
C PRO A 210 -19.87 10.43 16.38
N THR A 211 -19.63 9.12 16.34
CA THR A 211 -18.31 8.50 16.60
C THR A 211 -17.27 8.81 15.52
N VAL A 212 -17.71 9.10 14.30
CA VAL A 212 -16.82 9.35 13.16
C VAL A 212 -16.52 10.84 13.06
N CYS A 213 -17.54 11.69 13.17
CA CYS A 213 -17.35 13.14 13.08
C CYS A 213 -16.52 13.71 14.24
N SER A 214 -16.49 13.05 15.41
CA SER A 214 -15.59 13.42 16.51
C SER A 214 -14.11 13.17 16.18
N GLU A 215 -13.82 12.23 15.30
CA GLU A 215 -12.46 11.80 14.92
C GLU A 215 -12.01 12.37 13.57
N ASN A 216 -12.95 12.89 12.76
CA ASN A 216 -12.69 13.41 11.43
C ASN A 216 -13.63 14.57 11.07
N ASN A 217 -13.03 15.73 10.79
CA ASN A 217 -13.75 16.94 10.37
C ASN A 217 -13.73 17.17 8.85
N ASP A 218 -13.11 16.26 8.07
CA ASP A 218 -13.02 16.37 6.61
C ASP A 218 -14.20 15.63 5.95
N PRO A 219 -15.20 16.34 5.40
CA PRO A 219 -16.34 15.70 4.73
C PRO A 219 -15.94 15.04 3.40
N ASN A 220 -14.74 15.35 2.87
CA ASN A 220 -14.24 14.82 1.59
C ASN A 220 -13.18 13.72 1.80
N LYS A 221 -13.05 13.19 3.02
CA LYS A 221 -12.02 12.22 3.42
C LYS A 221 -11.89 11.01 2.48
N PHE A 222 -12.99 10.61 1.85
CA PHE A 222 -13.12 9.45 0.98
C PHE A 222 -13.47 9.80 -0.48
N GLN A 223 -13.30 11.05 -0.90
CA GLN A 223 -13.61 11.46 -2.28
C GLN A 223 -12.80 10.69 -3.33
N VAL A 224 -11.51 10.41 -3.05
CA VAL A 224 -10.65 9.66 -3.98
C VAL A 224 -11.14 8.21 -4.17
N PRO A 225 -11.28 7.38 -3.12
CA PRO A 225 -11.82 6.02 -3.29
C PRO A 225 -13.25 6.01 -3.83
N GLU A 226 -14.11 6.99 -3.53
CA GLU A 226 -15.43 7.10 -4.17
C GLU A 226 -15.33 7.20 -5.69
N ARG A 227 -14.49 8.10 -6.23
CA ARG A 227 -14.29 8.23 -7.69
C ARG A 227 -13.75 6.95 -8.33
N VAL A 228 -12.86 6.25 -7.62
CA VAL A 228 -12.27 5.01 -8.14
C VAL A 228 -13.29 3.87 -8.13
N PHE A 229 -13.93 3.59 -6.98
CA PHE A 229 -14.77 2.41 -6.82
C PHE A 229 -16.20 2.58 -7.33
N LEU A 230 -16.73 3.80 -7.33
CA LEU A 230 -18.11 4.08 -7.77
C LEU A 230 -18.16 4.61 -9.20
N GLU A 231 -17.26 5.54 -9.54
CA GLU A 231 -17.25 6.18 -10.86
C GLU A 231 -16.34 5.45 -11.86
N LEU A 232 -15.54 4.48 -11.39
CA LEU A 232 -14.59 3.71 -12.20
C LEU A 232 -13.59 4.61 -12.96
N THR A 233 -13.12 5.66 -12.31
CA THR A 233 -12.21 6.65 -12.89
C THR A 233 -10.87 6.70 -12.16
N GLN A 234 -9.81 6.91 -12.94
CA GLN A 234 -8.45 7.15 -12.47
C GLN A 234 -7.81 8.18 -13.39
N THR A 235 -6.82 8.91 -12.86
CA THR A 235 -6.11 9.95 -13.60
C THR A 235 -4.62 9.63 -13.70
N PRO A 236 -3.94 10.04 -14.78
CA PRO A 236 -2.51 9.82 -14.89
C PRO A 236 -1.78 10.57 -13.78
N ALA A 237 -0.79 9.93 -13.14
CA ALA A 237 0.07 10.63 -12.20
C ALA A 237 0.76 11.80 -12.89
N SER A 238 0.75 12.98 -12.25
CA SER A 238 1.49 14.13 -12.77
C SER A 238 2.96 13.77 -12.97
N PRO A 239 3.60 14.16 -14.09
CA PRO A 239 5.03 13.97 -14.27
C PRO A 239 5.76 14.60 -13.08
N LYS A 240 6.48 13.79 -12.30
CA LYS A 240 7.40 14.35 -11.30
C LYS A 240 8.44 15.12 -12.11
N ALA A 241 8.50 16.44 -11.91
CA ALA A 241 9.68 17.20 -12.30
C ALA A 241 10.85 16.55 -11.54
N HIS A 242 11.62 15.73 -12.25
CA HIS A 242 12.95 15.40 -11.78
C HIS A 242 13.67 16.72 -11.67
N ASP A 243 14.11 17.03 -10.46
CA ASP A 243 14.99 18.13 -10.15
C ASP A 243 16.22 18.00 -11.06
N SER A 244 16.16 18.74 -12.16
CA SER A 244 17.23 18.94 -13.11
C SER A 244 17.29 20.45 -13.24
N ASP A 245 18.10 21.03 -12.36
CA ASP A 245 18.79 22.29 -12.58
C ASP A 245 19.43 22.25 -13.97
N GLN A 246 18.67 22.68 -14.97
CA GLN A 246 19.18 23.35 -16.14
C GLN A 246 18.34 24.59 -16.36
N ALA A 247 18.83 25.68 -15.78
CA ALA A 247 18.49 27.02 -16.21
C ALA A 247 18.68 27.13 -17.73
N GLN A 248 17.56 27.22 -18.46
CA GLN A 248 17.51 27.94 -19.71
C GLN A 248 16.45 29.03 -19.57
N THR A 249 16.94 30.21 -19.20
CA THR A 249 16.31 31.50 -19.42
C THR A 249 15.83 31.59 -20.87
N THR A 250 14.53 31.44 -21.07
CA THR A 250 13.85 32.03 -22.23
C THR A 250 12.84 33.02 -21.69
N ALA A 251 13.11 34.29 -21.97
CA ALA A 251 12.27 35.42 -21.58
C ALA A 251 10.86 35.27 -22.18
N PRO A 252 9.79 35.66 -21.46
CA PRO A 252 8.46 35.73 -22.06
C PRO A 252 8.44 36.84 -23.13
N PRO A 253 7.74 36.64 -24.27
CA PRO A 253 7.54 37.72 -25.24
C PRO A 253 6.62 38.80 -24.64
N PRO A 254 6.73 40.07 -25.09
CA PRO A 254 6.11 41.21 -24.42
C PRO A 254 4.58 41.14 -24.46
N GLN A 255 3.95 41.49 -23.33
CA GLN A 255 2.52 41.73 -23.23
C GLN A 255 2.10 42.87 -24.16
N ALA A 256 1.14 42.61 -25.04
CA ALA A 256 0.37 43.66 -25.69
C ALA A 256 -0.74 44.12 -24.73
N HIS A 257 -0.71 45.40 -24.42
CA HIS A 257 -1.71 46.13 -23.65
C HIS A 257 -3.09 46.05 -24.31
N HIS A 258 -4.11 45.71 -23.54
CA HIS A 258 -5.43 46.28 -23.73
C HIS A 258 -6.00 46.71 -22.38
N ASP A 259 -5.97 48.03 -22.19
CA ASP A 259 -6.74 48.76 -21.21
C ASP A 259 -8.24 48.46 -21.39
N GLN A 260 -8.91 48.05 -20.32
CA GLN A 260 -10.17 48.66 -19.91
C GLN A 260 -10.28 48.65 -18.39
N ALA A 261 -10.10 49.84 -17.82
CA ALA A 261 -10.48 50.16 -16.46
C ALA A 261 -12.01 50.26 -16.36
N GLN A 262 -12.59 49.63 -15.34
CA GLN A 262 -13.81 50.14 -14.70
C GLN A 262 -13.66 50.06 -13.19
N THR A 263 -13.31 51.21 -12.63
CA THR A 263 -13.53 51.61 -11.24
C THR A 263 -15.03 51.73 -10.96
N THR A 264 -15.49 51.17 -9.85
CA THR A 264 -16.53 51.77 -8.99
C THR A 264 -16.50 51.09 -7.61
N THR A 265 -15.98 51.79 -6.61
CA THR A 265 -16.52 51.75 -5.23
C THR A 265 -17.53 52.88 -5.08
N PRO A 266 -18.51 52.74 -4.19
CA PRO A 266 -18.40 53.53 -2.96
C PRO A 266 -18.79 52.74 -1.68
N SER A 267 -18.21 53.19 -0.57
CA SER A 267 -18.64 52.99 0.82
C SER A 267 -19.01 54.40 1.36
N PRO A 268 -19.53 54.62 2.59
CA PRO A 268 -20.07 53.72 3.62
C PRO A 268 -21.42 54.22 4.21
N GLN A 269 -22.12 53.43 5.04
CA GLN A 269 -22.98 54.02 6.07
C GLN A 269 -23.05 53.15 7.33
N ALA A 270 -22.63 53.76 8.44
CA ALA A 270 -22.76 53.30 9.81
C ALA A 270 -24.19 53.47 10.31
N HIS A 271 -24.62 52.66 11.28
CA HIS A 271 -25.19 53.12 12.54
C HIS A 271 -25.15 52.02 13.60
N HIS A 272 -24.89 52.50 14.81
CA HIS A 272 -24.74 51.84 16.11
C HIS A 272 -26.00 51.08 16.57
N ASP A 273 -25.83 50.04 17.37
CA ASP A 273 -26.11 50.16 18.82
C ASP A 273 -25.51 49.03 19.67
N GLN A 274 -25.09 49.44 20.86
CA GLN A 274 -24.37 48.69 21.88
C GLN A 274 -25.31 47.81 22.73
N ALA A 275 -24.79 46.68 23.19
CA ALA A 275 -25.02 46.24 24.58
C ALA A 275 -23.89 45.28 25.03
N GLN A 276 -23.04 45.77 25.95
CA GLN A 276 -22.26 44.94 26.87
C GLN A 276 -23.20 44.42 27.96
N THR A 277 -23.09 43.16 28.41
CA THR A 277 -22.75 42.83 29.82
C THR A 277 -22.58 41.32 30.08
N THR A 278 -21.41 40.99 30.66
CA THR A 278 -21.11 40.03 31.76
C THR A 278 -21.56 38.56 31.75
N ALA A 279 -20.55 37.70 31.90
CA ALA A 279 -20.63 36.32 32.36
C ALA A 279 -20.88 36.20 33.88
N PRO A 280 -21.47 35.07 34.35
CA PRO A 280 -21.31 34.59 35.72
C PRO A 280 -20.35 33.37 35.84
N PRO A 281 -19.80 33.10 37.05
CA PRO A 281 -18.74 32.10 37.34
C PRO A 281 -19.32 30.69 37.65
N PRO A 282 -18.49 29.64 37.85
CA PRO A 282 -18.98 28.27 37.93
C PRO A 282 -19.49 27.92 39.35
N GLU A 283 -20.62 27.22 39.42
CA GLU A 283 -21.09 26.56 40.63
C GLU A 283 -20.69 25.09 40.65
N ALA A 284 -20.07 24.69 41.76
CA ALA A 284 -19.74 23.31 42.10
C ALA A 284 -20.93 22.65 42.82
N HIS A 285 -21.28 21.43 42.42
CA HIS A 285 -22.03 20.50 43.27
C HIS A 285 -21.39 19.12 43.21
N HIS A 286 -20.98 18.67 44.40
CA HIS A 286 -20.63 17.30 44.74
C HIS A 286 -21.88 16.41 44.69
N ASP A 287 -21.72 15.18 44.19
CA ASP A 287 -22.36 14.03 44.83
C ASP A 287 -21.47 12.79 44.73
N GLN A 288 -21.32 12.13 45.88
CA GLN A 288 -20.50 10.95 46.10
C GLN A 288 -21.26 9.68 45.74
N ALA A 289 -20.56 8.70 45.16
CA ALA A 289 -20.86 7.29 45.37
C ALA A 289 -19.55 6.50 45.46
N GLN A 290 -19.23 6.04 46.67
CA GLN A 290 -18.19 5.07 46.95
C GLN A 290 -18.71 3.66 46.65
N THR A 291 -17.88 2.82 46.05
CA THR A 291 -18.02 1.36 46.15
C THR A 291 -16.64 0.76 46.27
N THR A 292 -16.38 0.13 47.41
CA THR A 292 -15.15 -0.56 47.80
C THR A 292 -15.22 -2.05 47.42
N ALA A 293 -14.10 -2.61 46.97
CA ALA A 293 -13.84 -4.05 46.91
C ALA A 293 -12.33 -4.33 47.17
N PRO A 294 -11.98 -5.51 47.73
CA PRO A 294 -10.84 -5.71 48.64
C PRO A 294 -9.51 -6.08 47.95
N PRO A 295 -8.36 -6.06 48.66
CA PRO A 295 -7.05 -6.39 48.09
C PRO A 295 -6.79 -7.91 48.12
N PRO A 296 -6.02 -8.48 47.17
CA PRO A 296 -5.42 -9.78 47.37
C PRO A 296 -4.03 -9.64 48.01
N GLU A 297 -3.83 -10.54 48.97
CA GLU A 297 -2.66 -10.72 49.83
C GLU A 297 -1.39 -11.10 49.07
N ALA A 298 -0.27 -10.71 49.67
CA ALA A 298 1.08 -11.06 49.26
C ALA A 298 1.46 -12.48 49.70
N HIS A 299 2.09 -13.23 48.79
CA HIS A 299 3.07 -14.26 49.16
C HIS A 299 4.37 -14.00 48.41
N HIS A 300 5.42 -13.75 49.20
CA HIS A 300 6.82 -13.70 48.79
C HIS A 300 7.31 -15.09 48.38
N ASP A 301 8.12 -15.15 47.31
CA ASP A 301 9.47 -15.72 47.43
C ASP A 301 10.41 -15.16 46.37
N GLN A 302 11.66 -14.97 46.79
CA GLN A 302 12.67 -14.12 46.18
C GLN A 302 13.38 -14.73 44.95
N ALA A 303 13.75 -13.87 44.00
CA ALA A 303 15.06 -13.92 43.35
C ALA A 303 15.46 -12.53 42.87
N GLN A 304 16.58 -12.02 43.40
CA GLN A 304 17.17 -10.73 43.05
C GLN A 304 17.65 -10.70 41.60
N THR A 305 17.34 -9.64 40.87
CA THR A 305 18.21 -9.08 39.82
C THR A 305 18.00 -7.58 39.77
N THR A 306 19.09 -6.84 39.98
CA THR A 306 19.17 -5.38 39.98
C THR A 306 18.85 -4.81 38.60
N ALA A 307 17.87 -3.91 38.53
CA ALA A 307 17.59 -3.06 37.37
C ALA A 307 17.99 -1.61 37.69
N PRO A 308 18.61 -0.85 36.75
CA PRO A 308 18.84 0.57 36.93
C PRO A 308 17.57 1.40 36.62
N GLU A 309 17.48 2.55 37.30
CA GLU A 309 16.38 3.53 37.35
C GLU A 309 16.01 4.18 35.99
N PRO A 310 14.77 4.72 35.87
CA PRO A 310 14.25 5.28 34.63
C PRO A 310 14.73 6.73 34.40
N ILE A 311 15.34 6.99 33.23
CA ILE A 311 15.57 8.36 32.75
C ILE A 311 14.37 8.81 31.92
N GLN A 312 13.94 10.04 32.20
CA GLN A 312 12.80 10.75 31.64
C GLN A 312 12.86 10.84 30.10
N ALA A 313 11.72 10.61 29.47
CA ALA A 313 11.52 10.77 28.04
C ALA A 313 11.25 12.24 27.70
N ASP A 314 12.32 12.97 27.41
CA ASP A 314 12.27 14.12 26.52
C ASP A 314 13.51 14.06 25.62
N GLU A 315 13.30 14.44 24.35
CA GLU A 315 14.30 14.51 23.27
C GLU A 315 14.55 13.23 22.44
N LEU A 316 13.52 12.80 21.69
CA LEU A 316 13.74 12.02 20.46
C LEU A 316 14.13 12.98 19.32
N VAL A 317 15.43 13.30 19.20
CA VAL A 317 15.99 13.77 17.93
C VAL A 317 15.85 12.64 16.91
N GLN A 318 15.02 12.86 15.90
CA GLN A 318 15.01 12.04 14.69
C GLN A 318 16.39 12.14 14.03
N ILE A 319 17.19 11.09 14.10
CA ILE A 319 18.34 10.95 13.21
C ILE A 319 17.81 10.34 11.90
N PRO A 320 17.73 11.11 10.80
CA PRO A 320 17.39 10.54 9.49
C PRO A 320 18.48 9.54 9.08
N PRO A 321 18.13 8.44 8.37
CA PRO A 321 19.13 7.53 7.83
C PRO A 321 20.07 8.30 6.90
N SER A 322 21.38 8.09 7.07
CA SER A 322 22.41 8.72 6.25
C SER A 322 22.12 8.53 4.74
N PRO A 323 22.28 9.57 3.91
CA PRO A 323 22.11 9.45 2.48
C PRO A 323 23.12 8.45 1.90
N PRO A 324 22.74 7.71 0.84
CA PRO A 324 23.68 6.81 0.16
C PRO A 324 24.87 7.62 -0.39
N PRO A 325 26.09 7.05 -0.42
CA PRO A 325 27.24 7.70 -1.01
C PRO A 325 26.93 8.12 -2.45
N GLN A 326 26.98 9.43 -2.70
CA GLN A 326 26.70 10.00 -4.01
C GLN A 326 27.80 9.57 -4.99
N GLY A 327 27.41 8.79 -6.01
CA GLY A 327 28.31 8.36 -7.09
C GLY A 327 28.07 6.94 -7.61
N GLU A 328 27.38 6.08 -6.86
CA GLU A 328 26.98 4.76 -7.36
C GLU A 328 25.55 4.76 -7.88
N ASN A 329 25.35 4.25 -9.09
CA ASN A 329 24.01 3.96 -9.60
C ASN A 329 23.25 3.08 -8.59
N PRO A 330 21.96 3.37 -8.33
CA PRO A 330 21.16 2.59 -7.39
C PRO A 330 21.17 1.11 -7.79
N PRO A 331 21.22 0.18 -6.81
CA PRO A 331 21.29 -1.24 -7.12
C PRO A 331 20.04 -1.69 -7.89
N SER A 332 20.23 -2.27 -9.07
CA SER A 332 19.14 -2.88 -9.84
C SER A 332 18.95 -4.35 -9.46
N TYR A 333 17.70 -4.83 -9.51
CA TYR A 333 17.40 -6.25 -9.29
C TYR A 333 18.19 -7.16 -10.24
N ALA A 334 18.23 -6.82 -11.54
CA ALA A 334 18.88 -7.62 -12.57
C ALA A 334 20.38 -7.78 -12.30
N SER A 335 21.08 -6.69 -11.99
CA SER A 335 22.52 -6.71 -11.68
C SER A 335 22.82 -7.51 -10.42
N LEU A 336 22.03 -7.34 -9.36
CA LEU A 336 22.23 -8.09 -8.12
C LEU A 336 21.91 -9.59 -8.27
N LEU A 337 20.89 -9.93 -9.06
CA LEU A 337 20.57 -11.33 -9.36
C LEU A 337 21.68 -12.00 -10.18
N ALA A 338 22.25 -11.29 -11.15
CA ALA A 338 23.39 -11.77 -11.94
C ALA A 338 24.61 -12.02 -11.04
N LEU A 339 24.95 -11.05 -10.17
CA LEU A 339 26.03 -11.21 -9.19
C LEU A 339 25.78 -12.40 -8.26
N TYR A 340 24.55 -12.56 -7.77
CA TYR A 340 24.21 -13.69 -6.90
C TYR A 340 24.44 -15.04 -7.59
N ARG A 341 24.05 -15.17 -8.87
CA ARG A 341 24.26 -16.38 -9.66
C ARG A 341 25.74 -16.69 -9.82
N LEU A 342 26.54 -15.68 -10.18
CA LEU A 342 27.99 -15.80 -10.32
C LEU A 342 28.67 -16.25 -9.02
N LEU A 343 28.30 -15.65 -7.89
CA LEU A 343 28.86 -16.04 -6.58
C LEU A 343 28.45 -17.47 -6.19
N CYS A 344 27.25 -17.91 -6.56
CA CYS A 344 26.82 -19.30 -6.33
C CYS A 344 27.63 -20.30 -7.18
N GLU A 345 28.00 -19.94 -8.41
CA GLU A 345 28.87 -20.74 -9.27
C GLU A 345 30.29 -20.82 -8.68
N LYS A 346 30.88 -19.68 -8.30
CA LYS A 346 32.19 -19.62 -7.63
C LYS A 346 32.22 -20.47 -6.35
N GLN A 347 31.17 -20.42 -5.54
CA GLN A 347 31.05 -21.28 -4.35
C GLN A 347 31.04 -22.77 -4.71
N ARG A 348 30.37 -23.15 -5.80
CA ARG A 348 30.34 -24.55 -6.26
C ARG A 348 31.73 -25.03 -6.64
N GLU A 349 32.46 -24.24 -7.44
CA GLU A 349 33.84 -24.55 -7.85
C GLU A 349 34.78 -24.71 -6.65
N ILE A 350 34.69 -23.82 -5.67
CA ILE A 350 35.48 -23.90 -4.43
C ILE A 350 35.19 -25.20 -3.66
N ASN A 351 33.92 -25.61 -3.60
CA ASN A 351 33.54 -26.85 -2.91
C ASN A 351 34.05 -28.09 -3.66
N GLU A 352 33.93 -28.11 -4.98
CA GLU A 352 34.43 -29.18 -5.83
C GLU A 352 35.95 -29.33 -5.71
N ALA A 353 36.70 -28.22 -5.72
CA ALA A 353 38.14 -28.22 -5.51
C ALA A 353 38.53 -28.80 -4.14
N LYS A 354 37.85 -28.36 -3.06
CA LYS A 354 38.08 -28.88 -1.70
C LYS A 354 37.78 -30.37 -1.59
N ASP A 355 36.74 -30.86 -2.26
CA ASP A 355 36.40 -32.28 -2.25
C ASP A 355 37.38 -33.12 -3.07
N ASN A 356 37.89 -32.61 -4.18
CA ASN A 356 38.95 -33.26 -4.96
C ASN A 356 40.27 -33.36 -4.17
N GLU A 357 40.68 -32.29 -3.47
CA GLU A 357 41.85 -32.34 -2.57
C GLU A 357 41.68 -33.37 -1.46
N ARG A 358 40.48 -33.46 -0.87
CA ARG A 358 40.18 -34.45 0.18
C ARG A 358 40.24 -35.88 -0.34
N LYS A 359 39.84 -36.12 -1.60
CA LYS A 359 39.97 -37.43 -2.24
C LYS A 359 41.43 -37.78 -2.49
N LEU A 360 42.22 -36.83 -2.98
CA LEU A 360 43.65 -37.02 -3.24
C LEU A 360 44.45 -37.31 -1.96
N LYS A 361 44.12 -36.66 -0.84
CA LYS A 361 44.74 -36.92 0.47
C LYS A 361 44.35 -38.27 1.11
N LYS A 362 43.33 -38.95 0.58
CA LYS A 362 42.84 -40.26 1.06
C LYS A 362 43.28 -41.42 0.17
N SER A 363 43.78 -41.13 -1.03
CA SER A 363 44.46 -42.08 -1.91
C SER A 363 45.96 -42.08 -1.63
#